data_AF-Q098B9-F1
#
_entry.id   AF-Q098B9-F1
#
_cell.length_a   1.000
_cell.length_b   1.000
_cell.length_c   1.000
_cell.angle_alpha   90.00
_cell.angle_beta   90.00
_cell.angle_gamma   90.00
#
_symmetry.space_group_name_H-M   'P 1'
#
loop_
_entity.id
_entity.type
_entity.pdbx_description
1 polymer ?
#
loop_
_entity_poly.entity_id
_entity_poly.type
_entity_poly.pdbx_seq_one_letter_code
_entity_poly.pdbx_strand_id
1 'polypeptide(L)'
;MVSTNLTLNLIPKPHENGARVGWMTYISRRRGTVPPPPAPVRIQPVGSLGMLIILTPERFTASDPGHIALGQRVRELLERANLLQPRSL
;
A
#
# COMPACT_ATOMS: atom_id res chain seq x y z
N MET A 1 -17.24 -11.28 22.77
CA MET A 1 -16.12 -10.36 23.04
C MET A 1 -14.94 -10.81 22.18
N VAL A 2 -14.80 -10.28 20.96
CA VAL A 2 -13.73 -10.69 20.05
C VAL A 2 -12.43 -10.05 20.54
N SER A 3 -11.50 -10.91 20.94
CA SER A 3 -10.23 -10.55 21.56
C SER A 3 -9.37 -9.70 20.62
N THR A 4 -8.94 -8.55 21.11
CA THR A 4 -8.08 -7.54 20.47
C THR A 4 -6.72 -8.09 19.98
N ASN A 5 -6.38 -9.33 20.34
CA ASN A 5 -5.07 -9.94 20.09
C ASN A 5 -4.92 -10.57 18.71
N LEU A 6 -6.01 -10.88 17.98
CA LEU A 6 -5.90 -11.50 16.65
C LEU A 6 -5.45 -10.51 15.57
N THR A 7 -5.81 -9.23 15.73
CA THR A 7 -5.46 -8.16 14.79
C THR A 7 -3.95 -7.86 14.78
N LEU A 8 -3.27 -7.99 15.93
CA LEU A 8 -1.84 -7.70 16.05
C LEU A 8 -0.96 -8.77 15.40
N ASN A 9 -1.41 -10.03 15.38
CA ASN A 9 -0.69 -11.12 14.71
C ASN A 9 -0.78 -11.09 13.18
N LEU A 10 -1.69 -10.28 12.62
CA LEU A 10 -1.80 -10.03 11.19
C LEU A 10 -0.98 -8.83 10.74
N ILE A 11 -0.33 -8.10 11.65
CA ILE A 11 0.60 -7.02 11.33
C ILE A 11 1.96 -7.68 11.07
N PRO A 12 2.43 -7.77 9.82
CA PRO A 12 3.79 -8.21 9.57
C PRO A 12 4.73 -7.29 10.36
N LYS A 13 5.66 -7.88 11.13
CA LYS A 13 6.72 -7.08 11.78
C LYS A 13 7.31 -6.15 10.73
N PRO A 14 7.53 -4.85 11.03
CA PRO A 14 8.13 -3.95 10.06
C PRO A 14 9.47 -4.57 9.66
N HIS A 15 9.55 -5.05 8.42
CA HIS A 15 10.82 -5.43 7.86
C HIS A 15 11.69 -4.18 7.90
N GLU A 16 12.97 -4.38 8.18
CA GLU A 16 14.02 -3.36 8.30
C GLU A 16 14.18 -2.49 7.01
N ASN A 17 13.40 -2.78 5.97
CA ASN A 17 13.37 -2.13 4.66
C ASN A 17 11.96 -1.61 4.30
N GLY A 18 11.45 -0.60 5.02
CA GLY A 18 10.31 0.24 4.60
C GLY A 18 8.95 -0.47 4.41
N ALA A 19 7.89 0.32 4.20
CA ALA A 19 6.57 -0.23 3.90
C ALA A 19 6.59 -0.89 2.51
N ARG A 20 6.14 -2.16 2.41
CA ARG A 20 6.03 -2.86 1.14
C ARG A 20 4.75 -2.45 0.41
N VAL A 21 4.86 -2.04 -0.85
CA VAL A 21 3.73 -1.92 -1.78
C VAL A 21 3.53 -3.28 -2.46
N GLY A 22 2.38 -3.91 -2.20
CA GLY A 22 1.95 -5.13 -2.86
C GLY A 22 0.97 -4.84 -4.00
N TRP A 23 0.44 -5.90 -4.64
CA TRP A 23 -0.59 -5.78 -5.68
C TRP A 23 -1.74 -4.84 -5.25
N MET A 24 -2.21 -5.03 -4.02
CA MET A 24 -3.19 -4.18 -3.36
C MET A 24 -2.56 -3.57 -2.12
N THR A 25 -2.65 -2.25 -1.98
CA THR A 25 -2.10 -1.52 -0.84
C THR A 25 -3.12 -0.53 -0.32
N TYR A 26 -3.48 -0.63 0.96
CA TYR A 26 -4.38 0.31 1.61
C TYR A 26 -3.61 1.46 2.27
N ILE A 27 -4.06 2.70 2.04
CA ILE A 27 -3.54 3.91 2.66
C ILE A 27 -4.67 4.58 3.44
N SER A 28 -4.52 4.65 4.76
CA SER A 28 -5.48 5.38 5.61
C SER A 28 -5.50 6.86 5.23
N ARG A 29 -6.70 7.46 5.23
CA ARG A 29 -6.90 8.90 5.02
C ARG A 29 -6.09 9.76 5.99
N ARG A 30 -5.76 9.21 7.18
CA ARG A 30 -4.90 9.90 8.16
C ARG A 30 -3.47 10.12 7.66
N ARG A 31 -3.00 9.37 6.67
CA ARG A 31 -1.67 9.53 6.08
C ARG A 31 -1.63 10.65 5.04
N GLY A 32 -2.77 11.03 4.47
CA GLY A 32 -2.89 12.05 3.43
C GLY A 32 -3.58 11.52 2.18
N THR A 33 -3.39 12.23 1.07
CA THR A 33 -3.96 11.91 -0.23
C THR A 33 -2.91 11.26 -1.11
N VAL A 34 -3.27 10.17 -1.79
CA VAL A 34 -2.39 9.51 -2.77
C VAL A 34 -2.33 10.39 -4.03
N PRO A 35 -1.13 10.77 -4.51
CA PRO A 35 -1.01 11.52 -5.76
C PRO A 35 -1.47 10.68 -6.96
N PRO A 36 -1.82 11.30 -8.10
CA PRO A 36 -2.20 10.58 -9.31
C PRO A 36 -1.13 9.55 -9.72
N PRO A 37 -1.49 8.27 -9.84
CA PRO A 37 -0.52 7.23 -10.15
C PRO A 37 -0.38 7.03 -11.67
N PRO A 38 0.69 6.37 -12.15
CA PRO A 38 0.80 5.97 -13.54
C PRO A 38 -0.27 4.91 -13.89
N ALA A 39 -0.70 4.84 -15.14
CA ALA A 39 -1.45 3.68 -15.62
C ALA A 39 -0.62 2.39 -15.46
N PRO A 40 -1.24 1.21 -15.20
CA PRO A 40 -2.67 0.94 -15.08
C PRO A 40 -3.23 1.06 -13.65
N VAL A 41 -2.51 1.74 -12.75
CA VAL A 41 -2.84 1.78 -11.32
C VAL A 41 -4.19 2.45 -11.09
N ARG A 42 -5.03 1.80 -10.29
CA ARG A 42 -6.34 2.31 -9.88
C ARG A 42 -6.31 2.69 -8.41
N ILE A 43 -7.00 3.77 -8.06
CA ILE A 43 -7.25 4.18 -6.69
C ILE A 43 -8.75 4.04 -6.44
N GLN A 44 -9.12 3.23 -5.45
CA GLN A 44 -10.51 3.05 -5.03
C GLN A 44 -10.70 3.61 -3.61
N PRO A 45 -11.66 4.52 -3.40
CA PRO A 45 -11.97 5.01 -2.06
C PRO A 45 -12.59 3.88 -1.21
N VAL A 46 -12.17 3.80 0.06
CA VAL A 46 -12.77 2.91 1.06
C VAL A 46 -13.57 3.78 2.02
N GLY A 47 -14.77 4.19 1.58
CA GLY A 47 -15.59 5.15 2.30
C GLY A 47 -14.80 6.41 2.68
N SER A 48 -14.91 6.83 3.94
CA SER A 48 -14.15 7.95 4.51
C SER A 48 -12.84 7.52 5.21
N LEU A 49 -12.48 6.24 5.15
CA LEU A 49 -11.38 5.64 5.91
C LEU A 49 -10.02 5.80 5.22
N GLY A 50 -10.00 5.77 3.89
CA GLY A 50 -8.76 5.79 3.12
C GLY A 50 -8.96 5.37 1.67
N MET A 51 -7.87 4.92 1.06
CA MET A 51 -7.84 4.54 -0.34
C MET A 51 -7.13 3.20 -0.52
N LEU A 52 -7.67 2.38 -1.41
CA LEU A 52 -7.09 1.13 -1.87
C LEU A 52 -6.42 1.37 -3.22
N ILE A 53 -5.11 1.17 -3.28
CA ILE A 53 -4.31 1.24 -4.50
C ILE A 53 -4.26 -0.17 -5.07
N ILE A 54 -4.60 -0.32 -6.36
CA ILE A 54 -4.57 -1.58 -7.10
C ILE A 54 -3.63 -1.38 -8.28
N LEU A 55 -2.48 -2.08 -8.29
CA LEU A 55 -1.45 -1.85 -9.31
C LEU A 55 -1.94 -2.17 -10.71
N THR A 56 -2.68 -3.25 -10.86
CA THR A 56 -3.25 -3.73 -12.13
C THR A 56 -4.54 -4.49 -11.84
N PRO A 57 -5.58 -4.43 -12.70
CA PRO A 57 -6.79 -5.23 -12.53
C PRO A 57 -6.56 -6.73 -12.82
N GLU A 58 -5.57 -7.09 -13.64
CA GLU A 58 -5.19 -8.47 -13.90
C GLU A 58 -4.32 -9.06 -12.77
N ARG A 59 -4.14 -10.39 -12.78
CA ARG A 59 -3.36 -11.10 -11.75
C ARG A 59 -1.92 -10.59 -11.69
N PHE A 60 -1.55 -10.02 -10.55
CA PHE A 60 -0.17 -9.64 -10.25
C PHE A 60 0.66 -10.85 -9.80
N THR A 61 1.89 -10.94 -10.29
CA THR A 61 2.81 -12.06 -10.01
C THR A 61 4.22 -11.54 -9.76
N ALA A 62 4.94 -12.19 -8.85
CA ALA A 62 6.34 -11.86 -8.59
C ALA A 62 7.30 -12.33 -9.69
N SER A 63 6.84 -13.25 -10.55
CA SER A 63 7.61 -13.77 -11.68
C SER A 63 7.61 -12.85 -12.91
N ASP A 64 6.74 -11.84 -12.93
CA ASP A 64 6.69 -10.85 -14.01
C ASP A 64 7.52 -9.61 -13.61
N PRO A 65 8.61 -9.30 -14.33
CA PRO A 65 9.46 -8.15 -14.01
C PRO A 65 8.74 -6.80 -14.18
N GLY A 66 7.74 -6.71 -15.05
CA GLY A 66 6.91 -5.52 -15.23
C GLY A 66 6.06 -5.24 -13.99
N HIS A 67 5.53 -6.28 -13.35
CA HIS A 67 4.81 -6.18 -12.09
C HIS A 67 5.71 -5.66 -10.96
N ILE A 68 6.93 -6.19 -10.84
CA ILE A 68 7.90 -5.72 -9.85
C ILE A 68 8.25 -4.24 -10.09
N ALA A 69 8.54 -3.86 -11.34
CA ALA A 69 8.87 -2.48 -11.71
C ALA A 69 7.71 -1.51 -11.42
N LEU A 70 6.47 -1.91 -11.68
CA LEU A 70 5.29 -1.10 -11.36
C LEU A 70 5.13 -0.89 -9.85
N GLY A 71 5.31 -1.95 -9.05
CA GLY A 71 5.28 -1.86 -7.60
C GLY A 71 6.36 -0.92 -7.03
N GLN A 72 7.57 -0.97 -7.59
CA GLN A 72 8.66 -0.05 -7.21
C GLN A 72 8.33 1.40 -7.52
N ARG A 73 7.82 1.70 -8.72
CA ARG A 73 7.42 3.07 -9.10
C ARG A 73 6.33 3.62 -8.18
N VAL A 74 5.33 2.81 -7.84
CA VAL A 74 4.28 3.24 -6.90
C VAL A 74 4.83 3.41 -5.49
N ARG A 75 5.76 2.55 -5.03
CA ARG A 75 6.44 2.76 -3.74
C ARG A 75 7.14 4.11 -3.69
N GLU A 76 7.96 4.43 -4.69
CA GLU A 76 8.68 5.71 -4.75
C GLU A 76 7.72 6.91 -4.77
N LEU A 77 6.61 6.79 -5.52
CA LEU A 77 5.55 7.81 -5.54
C LEU A 77 4.98 8.06 -4.13
N LEU A 78 4.69 6.98 -3.38
CA LEU A 78 4.14 7.07 -2.03
C LEU A 78 5.18 7.56 -1.01
N GLU A 79 6.45 7.19 -1.17
CA GLU A 79 7.56 7.67 -0.33
C GLU A 79 7.77 9.18 -0.51
N ARG A 80 7.81 9.67 -1.76
CA ARG A 80 7.91 11.11 -2.06
C ARG A 80 6.73 11.91 -1.51
N ALA A 81 5.56 11.29 -1.43
CA ALA A 81 4.37 11.88 -0.81
C ALA A 81 4.34 11.71 0.73
N ASN A 82 5.38 11.16 1.35
CA ASN A 82 5.47 10.86 2.79
C ASN A 82 4.37 9.93 3.31
N LEU A 83 3.76 9.10 2.46
CA LEU A 83 2.65 8.22 2.80
C LEU A 83 3.10 6.88 3.40
N LEU A 84 4.38 6.53 3.30
CA LEU A 84 4.93 5.25 3.78
C LEU A 84 5.72 5.35 5.10
N GLN A 85 5.93 6.56 5.63
CA GLN A 85 6.73 6.75 6.83
C GLN A 85 6.16 5.96 8.02
N PRO A 86 7.03 5.33 8.85
CA PRO A 86 6.61 4.78 10.12
C PRO A 86 6.00 5.90 10.95
N ARG A 87 4.83 5.66 11.55
CA ARG A 87 4.39 6.55 12.62
C ARG A 87 5.14 6.13 13.86
N SER A 88 5.90 7.06 14.43
CA SER A 88 6.21 7.01 15.85
C SER A 88 4.87 6.91 16.58
N LEU A 89 4.63 5.77 17.24
CA LEU A 89 3.53 5.61 18.18
C LEU A 89 3.82 6.41 19.43
#